data_AF-A0A1A5P7G0-F1
#
_entry.id   AF-A0A1A5P7G0-F1
#
_cell.length_a   1.000
_cell.length_b   1.000
_cell.length_c   1.000
_cell.angle_alpha   90.00
_cell.angle_beta   90.00
_cell.angle_gamma   90.00
#
_symmetry.space_group_name_H-M   'P 1'
#
loop_
_entity.id
_entity.type
_entity.pdbx_description
1 polymer ?
#
loop_
_entity_poly.entity_id
_entity_poly.type
_entity_poly.pdbx_seq_one_letter_code
_entity_poly.pdbx_strand_id
1 'polypeptide(L)'
;MTAPSGSEGQPPGRRPQQRKQVLLRLDPLVHEALARWANDELRSANAQIEFLLRRALTEAGRLPGGAGPLPRRGRPPAQPPSAQRPPAQPPQPGRPPQQPPPEEHPPEPR
;
A
#
# COMPACT_ATOMS: atom_id res chain seq x y z
N MET A 1 33.14 -15.25 -41.64
CA MET A 1 33.21 -16.01 -40.37
C MET A 1 32.78 -15.06 -39.26
N THR A 2 31.49 -15.01 -38.91
CA THR A 2 30.86 -15.67 -37.73
C THR A 2 31.47 -15.20 -36.41
N ALA A 3 30.79 -14.58 -35.44
CA ALA A 3 29.37 -14.41 -35.14
C ALA A 3 29.17 -13.23 -34.15
N PRO A 4 27.99 -12.60 -34.03
CA PRO A 4 27.65 -11.80 -32.85
C PRO A 4 27.27 -12.75 -31.71
N SER A 5 28.02 -12.74 -30.60
CA SER A 5 27.63 -13.45 -29.38
C SER A 5 26.38 -12.78 -28.78
N GLY A 6 25.28 -13.51 -28.81
CA GLY A 6 24.10 -13.20 -28.00
C GLY A 6 24.45 -13.35 -26.53
N SER A 7 24.30 -12.28 -25.76
CA SER A 7 24.09 -12.40 -24.32
C SER A 7 22.60 -12.50 -24.09
N GLU A 8 22.22 -13.68 -23.63
CA GLU A 8 20.88 -14.19 -23.42
C GLU A 8 20.04 -13.25 -22.56
N GLY A 9 18.77 -13.13 -22.96
CA GLY A 9 17.79 -12.31 -22.26
C GLY A 9 17.66 -12.75 -20.81
N GLN A 10 18.05 -11.85 -19.91
CA GLN A 10 17.62 -11.88 -18.52
C GLN A 10 16.09 -12.02 -18.51
N PRO A 11 15.49 -13.04 -17.86
CA PRO A 11 14.04 -13.13 -17.79
C PRO A 11 13.53 -11.84 -17.14
N PRO A 12 12.48 -11.20 -17.70
CA PRO A 12 12.03 -9.90 -17.20
C PRO A 12 11.66 -10.06 -15.72
N GLY A 13 12.49 -9.47 -14.86
CA GLY A 13 12.27 -9.44 -13.43
C GLY A 13 10.86 -8.93 -13.19
N ARG A 14 10.01 -9.78 -12.61
CA ARG A 14 8.62 -9.45 -12.36
C ARG A 14 8.56 -8.15 -11.56
N ARG A 15 8.09 -7.08 -12.19
CA ARG A 15 7.92 -5.78 -11.54
C ARG A 15 7.10 -5.98 -10.26
N PRO A 16 7.52 -5.43 -9.11
CA PRO A 16 6.79 -5.59 -7.87
C PRO A 16 5.38 -5.01 -8.06
N GLN A 17 4.38 -5.89 -8.12
CA GLN A 17 2.99 -5.45 -8.17
C GLN A 17 2.65 -4.80 -6.84
N GLN A 18 2.07 -3.60 -6.91
CA GLN A 18 1.64 -2.88 -5.73
C GLN A 18 0.59 -3.72 -4.99
N ARG A 19 0.81 -3.95 -3.69
CA ARG A 19 -0.12 -4.73 -2.87
C ARG A 19 -1.41 -3.93 -2.70
N LYS A 20 -2.54 -4.55 -2.99
CA LYS A 20 -3.86 -3.97 -2.78
C LYS A 20 -4.21 -4.04 -1.29
N GLN A 21 -4.54 -2.90 -0.68
CA GLN A 21 -5.09 -2.86 0.68
C GLN A 21 -6.61 -3.07 0.60
N VAL A 22 -7.13 -4.00 1.39
CA VAL A 22 -8.55 -4.36 1.42
C VAL A 22 -8.99 -4.42 2.88
N LEU A 23 -10.13 -3.80 3.20
CA LEU A 23 -10.76 -3.94 4.51
C LEU A 23 -11.53 -5.26 4.55
N LEU A 24 -11.17 -6.14 5.49
CA LEU A 24 -11.84 -7.41 5.71
C LEU A 24 -12.76 -7.30 6.92
N ARG A 25 -14.00 -7.78 6.80
CA ARG A 25 -14.88 -7.99 7.95
C ARG A 25 -14.71 -9.43 8.40
N LEU A 26 -14.22 -9.60 9.63
CA LEU A 26 -13.99 -10.90 10.25
C LEU A 26 -14.70 -10.93 11.59
N ASP A 27 -15.14 -12.11 11.99
CA ASP A 27 -15.53 -12.34 13.38
C ASP A 27 -14.32 -12.07 14.30
N PRO A 28 -14.48 -11.33 15.42
CA PRO A 28 -13.37 -11.02 16.31
C PRO A 28 -12.65 -12.27 16.84
N LEU A 29 -13.37 -13.33 17.18
CA LEU A 29 -12.76 -14.56 17.70
C LEU A 29 -11.93 -15.28 16.64
N VAL A 30 -12.37 -15.23 15.37
CA VAL A 30 -11.61 -15.75 14.24
C VAL A 30 -10.33 -14.94 14.03
N HIS A 31 -10.42 -13.61 14.12
CA HIS A 31 -9.24 -12.75 14.04
C HIS A 31 -8.23 -13.09 15.14
N GLU A 32 -8.68 -13.25 16.39
CA GLU A 32 -7.80 -13.60 17.51
C GLU A 32 -7.18 -15.01 17.37
N ALA A 33 -7.91 -15.97 16.82
CA ALA A 33 -7.36 -17.29 16.51
C ALA A 33 -6.25 -17.21 15.44
N LEU A 34 -6.47 -16.44 14.37
CA LEU A 34 -5.48 -16.23 13.31
C LEU A 34 -4.24 -15.48 13.82
N ALA A 35 -4.43 -14.47 14.67
CA ALA A 35 -3.34 -13.70 15.27
C ALA A 35 -2.45 -14.59 16.16
N ARG A 36 -3.06 -15.43 17.00
CA ARG A 36 -2.33 -16.41 17.84
C ARG A 36 -1.54 -17.40 16.99
N TRP A 37 -2.18 -18.02 16.00
CA TRP A 37 -1.50 -18.96 15.10
C TRP A 37 -0.35 -18.29 14.33
N ALA A 38 -0.53 -17.06 13.86
CA ALA A 38 0.53 -16.32 13.19
C ALA A 38 1.74 -16.09 14.14
N ASN A 39 1.48 -15.78 15.41
CA ASN A 39 2.52 -15.61 16.42
C ASN A 39 3.31 -16.91 16.66
N ASP A 40 2.62 -18.05 16.75
CA ASP A 40 3.25 -19.36 16.93
C ASP A 40 4.18 -19.71 15.75
N GLU A 41 3.84 -19.27 14.53
CA GLU A 41 4.66 -19.45 13.34
C GLU A 41 5.70 -18.34 13.11
N LEU A 42 5.81 -17.34 13.98
CA LEU A 42 6.65 -16.15 13.78
C LEU A 42 6.33 -15.41 12.46
N ARG A 43 5.04 -15.21 12.18
CA ARG A 43 4.51 -14.43 11.04
C ARG A 43 3.67 -13.26 11.54
N SER A 44 3.52 -12.24 10.70
CA SER A 44 2.45 -11.28 10.91
C SER A 44 1.10 -11.90 10.56
N ALA A 45 0.03 -11.42 11.19
CA ALA A 45 -1.34 -11.85 10.89
C ALA A 45 -1.66 -11.71 9.39
N ASN A 46 -1.25 -10.62 8.75
CA ASN A 46 -1.46 -10.42 7.31
C ASN A 46 -0.74 -11.47 6.44
N ALA A 47 0.49 -11.85 6.82
CA ALA A 47 1.23 -12.88 6.11
C ALA A 47 0.57 -14.26 6.30
N GLN A 48 0.02 -14.54 7.47
CA GLN A 48 -0.74 -15.76 7.74
C GLN A 48 -2.03 -15.81 6.91
N ILE A 49 -2.79 -14.72 6.88
CA ILE A 49 -4.01 -14.60 6.06
C ILE A 49 -3.68 -14.80 4.58
N GLU A 50 -2.63 -14.15 4.06
CA GLU A 50 -2.23 -14.31 2.65
C GLU A 50 -1.84 -15.76 2.33
N PHE A 51 -1.10 -16.42 3.23
CA PHE A 51 -0.73 -17.83 3.07
C PHE A 51 -1.97 -18.72 2.97
N LEU A 52 -2.94 -18.55 3.88
CA LEU A 52 -4.17 -19.34 3.89
C LEU A 52 -5.02 -19.11 2.63
N LEU A 53 -5.17 -17.86 2.19
CA LEU A 53 -5.91 -17.53 0.98
C LEU A 53 -5.27 -18.15 -0.26
N ARG A 54 -3.94 -18.07 -0.39
CA ARG A 54 -3.23 -18.69 -1.52
C ARG A 54 -3.35 -20.20 -1.51
N ARG A 55 -3.19 -20.83 -0.34
CA ARG A 55 -3.37 -22.27 -0.17
C ARG A 55 -4.77 -22.70 -0.59
N ALA A 56 -5.81 -22.04 -0.07
CA ALA A 56 -7.19 -22.33 -0.42
C ALA A 56 -7.48 -22.15 -1.92
N LEU A 57 -6.91 -21.11 -2.55
CA LEU A 57 -7.03 -20.88 -3.99
C LEU A 57 -6.32 -21.97 -4.81
N THR A 58 -5.14 -22.42 -4.39
CA THR A 58 -4.42 -23.53 -5.03
C THR A 58 -5.19 -24.83 -4.91
N GLU A 59 -5.66 -25.17 -3.71
CA GLU A 59 -6.45 -26.38 -3.45
C GLU A 59 -7.77 -26.38 -4.24
N ALA A 60 -8.38 -25.20 -4.42
CA ALA A 60 -9.57 -25.03 -5.25
C ALA A 60 -9.28 -24.98 -6.77
N GLY A 61 -8.00 -25.01 -7.20
CA GLY A 61 -7.63 -24.86 -8.62
C GLY A 61 -7.93 -23.48 -9.20
N ARG A 62 -8.04 -22.44 -8.36
CA ARG A 62 -8.43 -21.07 -8.73
C ARG A 62 -7.29 -20.05 -8.62
N LEU A 63 -6.07 -20.49 -8.27
CA LEU A 63 -4.94 -19.59 -8.19
C LEU A 63 -4.59 -19.06 -9.59
N PRO A 64 -4.56 -17.73 -9.81
CA PRO A 64 -4.16 -17.18 -11.11
C PRO A 64 -2.71 -17.55 -11.42
N GLY A 65 -2.41 -17.98 -12.65
CA GLY A 65 -1.04 -18.30 -13.08
C GLY A 65 -0.06 -17.12 -12.97
N GLY A 66 -0.60 -15.90 -12.91
CA GLY A 66 0.14 -14.69 -12.64
C GLY A 66 0.38 -14.41 -11.15
N ALA A 67 0.03 -15.23 -10.17
CA ALA A 67 0.29 -14.94 -8.75
C ALA A 67 1.76 -15.18 -8.38
N GLY A 68 2.47 -14.15 -7.90
CA GLY A 68 3.92 -14.23 -7.64
C GLY A 68 4.23 -15.01 -6.35
N PRO A 69 5.47 -15.48 -6.17
CA PRO A 69 5.85 -16.16 -4.94
C PRO A 69 5.64 -15.25 -3.72
N LEU A 70 5.33 -15.84 -2.56
CA LEU A 70 5.24 -15.07 -1.33
C LEU A 70 6.61 -14.42 -1.05
N PRO A 71 6.65 -13.12 -0.72
CA PRO A 71 7.88 -12.43 -0.40
C PRO A 71 8.55 -13.06 0.84
N ARG A 72 9.88 -13.20 0.79
CA ARG A 72 10.65 -13.77 1.90
C ARG A 72 10.55 -12.87 3.15
N ARG A 73 10.53 -13.50 4.33
CA ARG A 73 10.51 -12.82 5.63
C ARG A 73 11.65 -11.80 5.72
N GLY A 74 11.37 -10.64 6.31
CA GLY A 74 12.38 -9.65 6.70
C GLY A 74 12.99 -8.78 5.58
N ARG A 75 12.67 -9.01 4.29
CA ARG A 75 13.17 -8.17 3.20
C ARG A 75 12.09 -7.19 2.74
N PRO A 76 12.12 -5.91 3.16
CA PRO A 76 11.34 -4.90 2.47
C PRO A 76 11.81 -4.86 1.00
N PRO A 77 10.88 -4.89 0.02
CA PRO A 77 11.24 -4.60 -1.36
C PRO A 77 11.82 -3.19 -1.44
N ALA A 78 12.85 -2.97 -2.27
CA ALA A 78 13.40 -1.65 -2.52
C ALA A 78 12.26 -0.72 -2.97
N GLN A 79 11.96 0.30 -2.18
CA GLN A 79 10.90 1.25 -2.51
C GLN A 79 11.39 2.11 -3.68
N PRO A 80 10.65 2.21 -4.81
CA PRO A 80 10.85 3.32 -5.73
C PRO A 80 10.55 4.63 -4.98
N PRO A 81 11.19 5.77 -5.33
CA PRO A 81 11.04 7.01 -4.61
C PRO A 81 9.58 7.49 -4.66
N SER A 82 8.82 7.23 -3.60
CA SER A 82 7.45 7.70 -3.45
C SER A 82 7.48 9.14 -3.00
N ALA A 83 6.90 10.02 -3.82
CA ALA A 83 6.63 11.42 -3.52
C ALA A 83 6.06 11.54 -2.09
N GLN A 84 6.74 12.36 -1.30
CA GLN A 84 6.44 12.62 0.09
C GLN A 84 4.97 13.04 0.21
N ARG A 85 4.19 12.25 0.95
CA ARG A 85 2.87 12.67 1.43
C ARG A 85 3.14 13.80 2.42
N PRO A 86 2.67 15.04 2.19
CA PRO A 86 2.92 16.12 3.14
C PRO A 86 2.32 15.72 4.50
N PRO A 87 3.00 16.00 5.62
CA PRO A 87 2.46 15.72 6.94
C PRO A 87 1.12 16.43 7.09
N ALA A 88 0.12 15.70 7.62
CA ALA A 88 -1.18 16.28 7.93
C ALA A 88 -0.98 17.46 8.89
N GLN A 89 -1.30 18.68 8.42
CA GLN A 89 -1.26 19.86 9.27
C GLN A 89 -2.29 19.66 10.39
N PRO A 90 -1.93 19.87 11.67
CA PRO A 90 -2.90 19.86 12.75
C PRO A 90 -3.98 20.94 12.51
N PRO A 91 -5.23 20.74 12.94
CA PRO A 91 -6.28 21.74 12.77
C PRO A 91 -5.91 23.00 13.55
N GLN A 92 -5.78 24.11 12.84
CA GLN A 92 -5.53 25.44 13.42
C GLN A 92 -6.75 25.85 14.26
N PRO A 93 -6.60 26.19 15.56
CA PRO A 93 -7.71 26.72 16.34
C PRO A 93 -8.05 28.14 15.85
N GLY A 94 -9.32 28.34 15.48
CA GLY A 94 -9.98 29.64 15.39
C GLY A 94 -9.26 30.72 14.58
N ARG A 95 -9.38 30.69 13.24
CA ARG A 95 -9.27 31.94 12.47
C ARG A 95 -10.51 32.78 12.79
N PRO A 96 -10.37 34.01 13.33
CA PRO A 96 -11.51 34.92 13.39
C PRO A 96 -11.94 35.25 11.96
N PRO A 97 -13.25 35.51 11.72
CA PRO A 97 -13.71 35.93 10.41
C PRO A 97 -12.99 37.22 10.01
N GLN A 98 -12.39 37.22 8.82
CA GLN A 98 -11.79 38.42 8.25
C GLN A 98 -12.89 39.45 8.03
N GLN A 99 -12.74 40.63 8.65
CA GLN A 99 -13.61 41.76 8.37
C GLN A 99 -13.44 42.14 6.89
N PRO A 100 -14.53 42.45 6.16
CA PRO A 100 -14.41 42.98 4.80
C PRO A 100 -13.62 44.31 4.84
N PRO A 101 -12.89 44.65 3.77
CA PRO A 101 -12.16 45.90 3.71
C PRO A 101 -13.14 47.10 3.80
N PRO A 102 -12.71 48.25 4.34
CA PRO A 102 -13.56 49.44 4.36
C PRO A 102 -13.82 49.89 2.93
N GLU A 103 -15.09 50.10 2.59
CA GLU A 103 -15.47 50.82 1.38
C GLU A 103 -14.94 52.26 1.48
N GLU A 104 -13.96 52.61 0.66
CA GLU A 104 -13.57 54.01 0.45
C GLU A 104 -14.75 54.75 -0.18
N HIS A 105 -15.45 55.55 0.63
CA HIS A 105 -16.40 56.53 0.11
C HIS A 105 -15.63 57.61 -0.67
N PRO A 106 -16.05 57.97 -1.89
CA PRO A 106 -15.46 59.10 -2.60
C PRO A 106 -15.84 60.41 -1.88
N PRO A 107 -14.97 61.44 -1.88
CA PRO A 107 -15.31 62.71 -1.27
C PRO A 107 -16.36 63.43 -2.12
N GLU A 108 -17.43 63.92 -1.47
CA GLU A 108 -18.39 64.84 -2.09
C GLU A 108 -17.69 66.15 -2.49
N PRO A 109 -17.91 66.66 -3.70
CA PRO A 109 -17.48 68.01 -4.06
C PRO A 109 -18.42 69.04 -3.40
N ARG A 110 -17.82 70.14 -2.94
CA ARG A 110 -18.51 71.34 -2.45
C ARG A 110 -19.20 72.11 -3.57
#